data_AF-A0A951XGX5-F1
#
_entry.id   AF-A0A951XGX5-F1
#
_cell.length_a   1.000
_cell.length_b   1.000
_cell.length_c   1.000
_cell.angle_alpha   90.00
_cell.angle_beta   90.00
_cell.angle_gamma   90.00
#
_symmetry.space_group_name_H-M   'P 1'
#
loop_
_entity.id
_entity.type
_entity.pdbx_description
1 polymer ?
#
loop_
_entity_poly.entity_id
_entity_poly.type
_entity_poly.pdbx_seq_one_letter_code
_entity_poly.pdbx_strand_id
1 'polypeptide(L)'
;MKRLLLAFLCCSPLAFAAESFPGLQAIMTAEEFRQSGLYRLSPAQLQAVNEAIVRHYTGAVETAAQEQATQIAEKIVEQKVEQIAQQKAEQIAQERIAQHEQKSLLQRFGLPDLGLNQEWKDQPSLFGRVKGWVGGNSFRLDNGQVWEGVEPIPVELVNREVEIAPRPNGSFVLIVEGRNTTVRVRRIK
;
A
#
# COMPACT_ATOMS: atom_id res chain seq x y z
N MET A 1 6.16 34.48 8.83
CA MET A 1 7.60 34.55 9.15
C MET A 1 8.34 33.50 8.33
N LYS A 2 9.43 33.93 7.65
CA LYS A 2 10.59 33.16 7.17
C LYS A 2 10.39 31.93 6.26
N ARG A 3 10.47 32.23 4.95
CA ARG A 3 11.39 31.66 3.93
C ARG A 3 11.59 30.13 3.95
N LEU A 4 10.87 29.42 3.07
CA LEU A 4 11.27 28.09 2.61
C LEU A 4 12.51 28.19 1.71
N LEU A 5 13.58 27.55 2.15
CA LEU A 5 14.82 27.31 1.40
C LEU A 5 14.54 26.30 0.26
N LEU A 6 14.48 26.79 -0.97
CA LEU A 6 14.67 25.97 -2.16
C LEU A 6 16.17 25.67 -2.28
N ALA A 7 16.60 24.49 -1.82
CA ALA A 7 17.90 23.95 -2.16
C ALA A 7 17.84 23.39 -3.59
N PHE A 8 18.15 24.23 -4.57
CA PHE A 8 18.39 23.84 -5.95
C PHE A 8 19.71 23.05 -5.96
N LEU A 9 19.61 21.72 -5.88
CA LEU A 9 20.73 20.81 -6.03
C LEU A 9 21.17 20.85 -7.50
N CYS A 10 22.12 21.73 -7.81
CA CYS A 10 22.82 21.76 -9.10
C CYS A 10 23.46 20.40 -9.35
N CYS A 11 22.82 19.59 -10.19
CA CYS A 11 23.43 18.44 -10.81
C CYS A 11 24.34 18.99 -11.93
N SER A 12 25.58 19.34 -11.57
CA SER A 12 26.61 19.66 -12.56
C SER A 12 26.92 18.38 -13.34
N PRO A 13 26.74 18.33 -14.67
CA PRO A 13 27.21 17.21 -15.44
C PRO A 13 28.73 17.16 -15.34
N LEU A 14 29.29 16.03 -14.91
CA LEU A 14 30.71 15.75 -15.11
C LEU A 14 30.94 15.78 -16.63
N ALA A 15 31.57 16.84 -17.11
CA ALA A 15 32.14 16.86 -18.44
C ALA A 15 33.28 15.83 -18.46
N PHE A 16 33.02 14.65 -19.02
CA PHE A 16 34.07 13.73 -19.41
C PHE A 16 34.99 14.47 -20.38
N ALA A 17 36.21 14.79 -19.93
CA ALA A 17 37.24 15.27 -20.82
C ALA A 17 37.59 14.12 -21.78
N ALA A 18 37.13 14.22 -23.02
CA ALA A 18 37.52 13.30 -24.07
C ALA A 18 39.01 13.52 -24.36
N GLU A 19 39.87 12.61 -23.89
CA GLU A 19 41.25 12.54 -24.36
C GLU A 19 41.22 12.28 -25.87
N SER A 20 41.59 13.30 -26.63
CA SER A 20 41.65 13.21 -28.09
C SER A 20 42.80 12.30 -28.50
N PHE A 21 42.55 11.39 -29.45
CA PHE A 21 43.54 10.44 -29.95
C PHE A 21 44.80 11.19 -30.45
N PRO A 22 45.99 10.98 -29.84
CA PRO A 22 47.19 11.75 -30.14
C PRO A 22 47.85 11.41 -31.50
N GLY A 23 47.27 10.46 -32.25
CA GLY A 23 47.76 10.00 -33.55
C GLY A 23 48.60 8.73 -33.47
N LEU A 24 48.63 7.95 -34.55
CA LEU A 24 49.32 6.65 -34.58
C LEU A 24 50.81 6.74 -34.20
N GLN A 25 51.53 7.76 -34.66
CA GLN A 25 52.97 7.96 -34.37
C GLN A 25 53.29 8.25 -32.90
N ALA A 26 52.32 8.74 -32.12
CA ALA A 26 52.50 8.99 -30.69
C ALA A 26 52.29 7.72 -29.85
N ILE A 27 51.56 6.73 -30.39
CA ILE A 27 51.15 5.52 -29.69
C ILE A 27 52.06 4.34 -30.03
N MET A 28 52.61 4.32 -31.25
CA MET A 28 53.54 3.28 -31.69
C MET A 28 54.98 3.80 -31.81
N THR A 29 55.94 2.93 -31.55
CA THR A 29 57.36 3.24 -31.70
C THR A 29 57.76 3.36 -33.18
N ALA A 30 58.87 4.05 -33.46
CA ALA A 30 59.36 4.20 -34.83
C ALA A 30 59.70 2.84 -35.50
N GLU A 31 60.13 1.84 -34.72
CA GLU A 31 60.39 0.48 -35.20
C GLU A 31 59.09 -0.18 -35.68
N GLU A 32 58.03 -0.12 -34.88
CA GLU A 32 56.71 -0.68 -35.18
C GLU A 32 56.04 0.04 -36.37
N PHE A 33 56.20 1.36 -36.49
CA PHE A 33 55.70 2.12 -37.62
C PHE A 33 56.37 1.72 -38.96
N ARG A 34 57.67 1.35 -38.91
CA ARG A 34 58.37 0.79 -40.09
C ARG A 34 57.92 -0.63 -40.38
N GLN A 35 57.82 -1.49 -39.37
CA GLN A 35 57.44 -2.90 -39.53
C GLN A 35 56.01 -3.07 -40.03
N SER A 36 55.09 -2.22 -39.58
CA SER A 36 53.69 -2.17 -40.05
C SER A 36 53.55 -1.63 -41.48
N GLY A 37 54.62 -1.10 -42.08
CA GLY A 37 54.61 -0.54 -43.44
C GLY A 37 53.93 0.83 -43.56
N LEU A 38 53.43 1.40 -42.46
CA LEU A 38 52.74 2.70 -42.43
C LEU A 38 53.64 3.86 -42.86
N TYR A 39 54.97 3.69 -42.76
CA TYR A 39 55.96 4.65 -43.24
C TYR A 39 55.92 4.96 -44.74
N ARG A 40 55.26 4.12 -45.54
CA ARG A 40 55.11 4.31 -47.00
C ARG A 40 53.92 5.20 -47.37
N LEU A 41 53.04 5.49 -46.41
CA LEU A 41 51.84 6.29 -46.65
C LEU A 41 52.18 7.78 -46.70
N SER A 42 51.45 8.52 -47.53
CA SER A 42 51.56 9.98 -47.55
C SER A 42 50.99 10.60 -46.27
N PRO A 43 51.38 11.83 -45.90
CA PRO A 43 50.82 12.52 -44.73
C PRO A 43 49.28 12.63 -44.78
N ALA A 44 48.71 12.85 -45.96
CA ALA A 44 47.27 12.91 -46.17
C ALA A 44 46.59 11.55 -45.95
N GLN A 45 47.23 10.44 -46.38
CA GLN A 45 46.72 9.10 -46.16
C GLN A 45 46.76 8.71 -44.67
N LEU A 46 47.84 9.05 -43.96
CA LEU A 46 47.95 8.83 -42.52
C LEU A 46 46.90 9.62 -41.73
N GLN A 47 46.62 10.86 -42.14
CA GLN A 47 45.55 11.65 -41.53
C GLN A 47 44.19 10.99 -41.72
N ALA A 48 43.86 10.52 -42.93
CA ALA A 48 42.60 9.83 -43.19
C ALA A 48 42.44 8.56 -42.32
N VAL A 49 43.54 7.84 -42.06
CA VAL A 49 43.54 6.68 -41.15
C VAL A 49 43.31 7.12 -39.70
N ASN A 50 44.02 8.14 -39.22
CA ASN A 50 43.83 8.67 -37.86
C ASN A 50 42.38 9.14 -37.65
N GLU A 51 41.79 9.84 -38.61
CA GLU A 51 40.40 10.31 -38.55
C GLU A 51 39.40 9.15 -38.55
N ALA A 52 39.64 8.11 -39.36
CA ALA A 52 38.79 6.91 -39.38
C ALA A 52 38.81 6.18 -38.02
N ILE A 53 39.99 6.09 -37.40
CA ILE A 53 40.17 5.51 -36.07
C ILE A 53 39.39 6.34 -35.04
N VAL A 54 39.58 7.67 -35.00
CA VAL A 54 38.85 8.54 -34.07
C VAL A 54 37.34 8.34 -34.23
N ARG A 55 36.81 8.38 -35.46
CA ARG A 55 35.37 8.20 -35.70
C ARG A 55 34.84 6.88 -35.16
N HIS A 56 35.58 5.79 -35.38
CA HIS A 56 35.15 4.47 -34.91
C HIS A 56 35.20 4.37 -33.37
N TYR A 57 36.27 4.85 -32.74
CA TYR A 57 36.41 4.84 -31.29
C TYR A 57 35.39 5.77 -30.61
N THR A 58 35.18 6.99 -31.11
CA THR A 58 34.17 7.90 -30.57
C THR A 58 32.77 7.29 -30.66
N GLY A 59 32.40 6.70 -31.80
CA GLY A 59 31.11 6.02 -31.93
C GLY A 59 30.96 4.80 -31.01
N ALA A 60 32.02 4.02 -30.83
CA ALA A 60 32.01 2.88 -29.90
C ALA A 60 31.89 3.33 -28.43
N VAL A 61 32.60 4.40 -28.05
CA VAL A 61 32.56 4.97 -26.70
C VAL A 61 31.20 5.60 -26.42
N GLU A 62 30.62 6.33 -27.37
CA GLU A 62 29.27 6.90 -27.23
C GLU A 62 28.20 5.81 -27.07
N THR A 63 28.28 4.74 -27.87
CA THR A 63 27.37 3.60 -27.78
C THR A 63 27.50 2.91 -26.41
N ALA A 64 28.73 2.62 -25.98
CA ALA A 64 28.98 2.00 -24.67
C ALA A 64 28.55 2.91 -23.50
N ALA A 65 28.79 4.22 -23.59
CA ALA A 65 28.35 5.18 -22.58
C ALA A 65 26.83 5.26 -22.50
N GLN A 66 26.14 5.20 -23.65
CA GLN A 66 24.69 5.21 -23.70
C GLN A 66 24.08 3.92 -23.13
N GLU A 67 24.65 2.76 -23.46
CA GLU A 67 24.25 1.48 -22.88
C GLU A 67 24.46 1.47 -21.35
N GLN A 68 25.61 1.95 -20.88
CA GLN A 68 25.87 2.08 -19.44
C GLN A 68 24.89 3.03 -18.76
N ALA A 69 24.59 4.18 -19.38
CA ALA A 69 23.61 5.12 -18.85
C ALA A 69 22.21 4.47 -18.75
N THR A 70 21.79 3.70 -19.74
CA THR A 70 20.51 2.97 -19.69
C THR A 70 20.48 1.91 -18.60
N GLN A 71 21.56 1.13 -18.44
CA GLN A 71 21.65 0.11 -17.39
C GLN A 71 21.66 0.72 -15.98
N ILE A 72 22.33 1.85 -15.80
CA ILE A 72 22.34 2.58 -14.52
C ILE A 72 20.94 3.13 -14.24
N ALA A 73 20.28 3.73 -15.24
CA ALA A 73 18.92 4.23 -15.09
C ALA A 73 17.93 3.11 -14.72
N GLU A 74 18.01 1.96 -15.39
CA GLU A 74 17.17 0.80 -15.10
C GLU A 74 17.39 0.27 -13.67
N LYS A 75 18.65 0.10 -13.24
CA LYS A 75 18.98 -0.30 -11.86
C LYS A 75 18.47 0.70 -10.82
N ILE A 76 18.58 2.00 -11.09
CA ILE A 76 18.07 3.03 -10.18
C ILE A 76 16.54 2.94 -10.06
N VAL A 77 15.84 2.68 -11.17
CA VAL A 77 14.39 2.50 -11.16
C VAL A 77 14.02 1.26 -10.35
N GLU A 78 14.68 0.13 -10.59
CA GLU A 78 14.45 -1.12 -9.83
C GLU A 78 14.65 -0.92 -8.32
N GLN A 79 15.77 -0.32 -7.91
CA GLN A 79 16.06 -0.02 -6.51
C GLN A 79 15.03 0.92 -5.89
N LYS A 80 14.58 1.96 -6.62
CA LYS A 80 13.53 2.87 -6.13
C LYS A 80 12.18 2.17 -5.98
N VAL A 81 11.83 1.27 -6.90
CA VAL A 81 10.59 0.49 -6.82
C VAL A 81 10.58 -0.38 -5.57
N GLU A 82 11.69 -1.06 -5.28
CA GLU A 82 11.83 -1.87 -4.07
C GLU A 82 11.74 -1.02 -2.79
N GLN A 83 12.43 0.13 -2.75
CA GLN A 83 12.36 1.06 -1.61
C GLN A 83 10.95 1.59 -1.38
N ILE A 84 10.24 1.97 -2.44
CA ILE A 84 8.85 2.43 -2.34
C ILE A 84 7.94 1.30 -1.85
N ALA A 85 8.16 0.07 -2.31
CA ALA A 85 7.38 -1.09 -1.86
C ALA A 85 7.60 -1.36 -0.36
N GLN A 86 8.86 -1.31 0.11
CA GLN A 86 9.21 -1.46 1.52
C GLN A 86 8.58 -0.36 2.39
N GLN A 87 8.73 0.91 1.98
CA GLN A 87 8.15 2.05 2.71
C GLN A 87 6.62 1.96 2.80
N LYS A 88 5.95 1.57 1.72
CA LYS A 88 4.49 1.35 1.74
C LYS A 88 4.10 0.21 2.67
N ALA A 89 4.84 -0.90 2.68
CA ALA A 89 4.56 -2.02 3.57
C ALA A 89 4.71 -1.62 5.05
N GLU A 90 5.75 -0.87 5.39
CA GLU A 90 5.97 -0.33 6.73
C GLU A 90 4.87 0.63 7.17
N GLN A 91 4.44 1.54 6.28
CA GLN A 91 3.33 2.46 6.55
C GLN A 91 2.02 1.70 6.83
N ILE A 92 1.69 0.70 6.01
CA ILE A 92 0.49 -0.13 6.22
C ILE A 92 0.58 -0.88 7.55
N ALA A 93 1.77 -1.41 7.90
CA ALA A 93 1.98 -2.08 9.17
C ALA A 93 1.79 -1.13 10.35
N GLN A 94 2.35 0.08 10.29
CA GLN A 94 2.20 1.11 11.32
C GLN A 94 0.75 1.58 11.45
N GLU A 95 0.04 1.77 10.34
CA GLU A 95 -1.37 2.17 10.37
C GLU A 95 -2.24 1.11 11.04
N ARG A 96 -2.02 -0.18 10.74
CA ARG A 96 -2.72 -1.29 11.40
C ARG A 96 -2.42 -1.37 12.89
N ILE A 97 -1.16 -1.17 13.28
CA ILE A 97 -0.75 -1.16 14.69
C ILE A 97 -1.40 0.02 15.40
N ALA A 98 -1.36 1.24 14.86
CA ALA A 98 -1.95 2.43 15.46
C ALA A 98 -3.47 2.29 15.65
N GLN A 99 -4.18 1.73 14.67
CA GLN A 99 -5.61 1.43 14.79
C GLN A 99 -5.88 0.41 15.91
N HIS A 100 -5.07 -0.64 15.99
CA HIS A 100 -5.19 -1.65 17.03
C HIS A 100 -4.85 -1.11 18.42
N GLU A 101 -3.83 -0.25 18.54
CA GLU A 101 -3.47 0.43 19.78
C GLU A 101 -4.57 1.36 20.27
N GLN A 102 -5.20 2.15 19.39
CA GLN A 102 -6.34 2.99 19.81
C GLN A 102 -7.50 2.15 20.36
N LYS A 103 -7.84 1.03 19.70
CA LYS A 103 -8.85 0.07 20.19
C LYS A 103 -8.43 -0.54 21.54
N SER A 104 -7.18 -0.91 21.69
CA SER A 104 -6.61 -1.52 22.91
C SER A 104 -6.48 -0.52 24.08
N LEU A 105 -6.13 0.74 23.81
CA LEU A 105 -6.02 1.78 24.84
C LEU A 105 -7.38 2.05 25.50
N LEU A 106 -8.46 2.16 24.72
CA LEU A 106 -9.81 2.33 25.27
C LEU A 106 -10.21 1.14 26.17
N GLN A 107 -9.86 -0.08 25.76
CA GLN A 107 -10.06 -1.30 26.56
C GLN A 107 -9.23 -1.30 27.85
N ARG A 108 -7.97 -0.82 27.81
CA ARG A 108 -7.09 -0.71 28.99
C ARG A 108 -7.58 0.30 30.03
N PHE A 109 -8.30 1.34 29.61
CA PHE A 109 -8.94 2.29 30.52
C PHE A 109 -10.27 1.80 31.11
N GLY A 110 -10.63 0.52 30.90
CA GLY A 110 -11.82 -0.09 31.50
C GLY A 110 -13.14 0.48 30.98
N LEU A 111 -13.09 1.23 29.88
CA LEU A 111 -14.28 1.70 29.19
C LEU A 111 -14.80 0.55 28.32
N PRO A 112 -16.06 0.09 28.49
CA PRO A 112 -16.68 -0.79 27.51
C PRO A 112 -16.66 -0.07 26.16
N ASP A 113 -16.45 -0.79 25.05
CA ASP A 113 -16.50 -0.19 23.70
C ASP A 113 -17.81 0.59 23.57
N LEU A 114 -17.74 1.91 23.67
CA LEU A 114 -18.90 2.80 23.81
C LEU A 114 -19.58 2.97 22.44
N GLY A 115 -19.94 1.87 21.78
CA GLY A 115 -20.81 1.83 20.61
C GLY A 115 -20.43 2.76 19.45
N LEU A 116 -19.19 3.27 19.40
CA LEU A 116 -18.72 4.09 18.29
C LEU A 116 -18.64 3.25 17.01
N ASN A 117 -18.46 1.94 17.17
CA ASN A 117 -18.54 0.98 16.09
C ASN A 117 -20.01 0.58 15.90
N GLN A 118 -20.59 0.94 14.75
CA GLN A 118 -21.93 0.54 14.33
C GLN A 118 -22.02 -0.95 13.96
N GLU A 119 -21.15 -1.80 14.51
CA GLU A 119 -21.09 -3.25 14.26
C GLU A 119 -22.42 -3.95 14.53
N TRP A 120 -23.24 -3.41 15.43
CA TRP A 120 -24.60 -3.89 15.69
C TRP A 120 -25.53 -3.71 14.48
N LYS A 121 -25.27 -2.78 13.55
CA LYS A 121 -26.06 -2.61 12.32
C LYS A 121 -25.82 -3.70 11.29
N ASP A 122 -24.61 -4.27 11.30
CA ASP A 122 -24.22 -5.34 10.37
C ASP A 122 -24.61 -6.72 10.88
N GLN A 123 -25.10 -6.83 12.12
CA GLN A 123 -25.61 -8.07 12.69
C GLN A 123 -27.01 -8.41 12.14
N PRO A 124 -27.28 -9.67 11.79
CA PRO A 124 -28.56 -10.08 11.25
C PRO A 124 -29.67 -10.00 12.33
N SER A 125 -30.85 -9.47 11.97
CA SER A 125 -32.04 -9.58 12.81
C SER A 125 -32.51 -11.04 12.87
N LEU A 126 -33.01 -11.46 14.02
CA LEU A 126 -33.59 -12.79 14.21
C LEU A 126 -35.10 -12.72 13.97
N PHE A 127 -35.63 -13.59 13.11
CA PHE A 127 -37.06 -13.76 12.90
C PHE A 127 -37.55 -15.07 13.52
N GLY A 128 -38.72 -15.05 14.15
CA GLY A 128 -39.34 -16.27 14.67
C GLY A 128 -40.78 -16.06 15.13
N ARG A 129 -41.55 -17.16 15.20
CA ARG A 129 -42.90 -17.14 15.76
C ARG A 129 -42.88 -17.46 17.25
N VAL A 130 -43.62 -16.71 18.05
CA VAL A 130 -43.70 -16.95 19.50
C VAL A 130 -44.66 -18.10 19.79
N LYS A 131 -44.15 -19.18 20.39
CA LYS A 131 -44.94 -20.35 20.79
C LYS A 131 -45.77 -20.10 22.06
N GLY A 132 -45.25 -19.27 22.97
CA GLY A 132 -45.94 -18.96 24.22
C GLY A 132 -45.04 -18.33 25.26
N TRP A 133 -45.65 -17.91 26.37
CA TRP A 133 -44.96 -17.39 27.54
C TRP A 133 -44.35 -18.54 28.37
N VAL A 134 -43.11 -18.35 28.81
CA VAL A 134 -42.39 -19.25 29.72
C VAL A 134 -42.41 -18.72 31.16
N GLY A 135 -42.51 -17.39 31.32
CA GLY A 135 -42.62 -16.71 32.59
C GLY A 135 -43.31 -15.36 32.44
N GLY A 136 -43.37 -14.57 33.50
CA GLY A 136 -44.12 -13.30 33.52
C GLY A 136 -43.64 -12.25 32.50
N ASN A 137 -42.35 -12.28 32.13
CA ASN A 137 -41.78 -11.41 31.09
C ASN A 137 -40.86 -12.15 30.12
N SER A 138 -40.98 -13.48 30.06
CA SER A 138 -40.14 -14.36 29.25
C SER A 138 -40.98 -15.18 28.28
N PHE A 139 -40.61 -15.20 27.01
CA PHE A 139 -41.32 -15.92 25.95
C PHE A 139 -40.40 -16.85 25.17
N ARG A 140 -40.99 -17.88 24.55
CA ARG A 140 -40.28 -18.89 23.75
C ARG A 140 -40.60 -18.73 22.27
N LEU A 141 -39.56 -18.72 21.46
CA LEU A 141 -39.66 -18.76 20.00
C LEU A 141 -39.81 -20.19 19.48
N ASP A 142 -40.26 -20.31 18.23
CA ASP A 142 -40.40 -21.56 17.49
C ASP A 142 -39.10 -22.37 17.39
N ASN A 143 -37.97 -21.67 17.24
CA ASN A 143 -36.60 -22.20 17.25
C ASN A 143 -36.14 -22.73 18.63
N GLY A 144 -36.97 -22.61 19.67
CA GLY A 144 -36.70 -23.08 21.02
C GLY A 144 -35.93 -22.10 21.91
N GLN A 145 -35.50 -20.95 21.38
CA GLN A 145 -34.82 -19.91 22.16
C GLN A 145 -35.80 -19.23 23.12
N VAL A 146 -35.28 -18.82 24.27
CA VAL A 146 -36.05 -18.11 25.30
C VAL A 146 -35.47 -16.72 25.51
N TRP A 147 -36.37 -15.74 25.38
CA TRP A 147 -36.05 -14.33 25.47
C TRP A 147 -36.85 -13.68 26.59
N GLU A 148 -36.25 -12.73 27.27
CA GLU A 148 -36.87 -12.00 28.39
C GLU A 148 -36.81 -10.50 28.13
N GLY A 149 -37.93 -9.82 28.37
CA GLY A 149 -37.99 -8.37 28.35
C GLY A 149 -37.21 -7.77 29.54
N VAL A 150 -36.46 -6.71 29.28
CA VAL A 150 -35.91 -5.84 30.33
C VAL A 150 -37.04 -5.02 30.96
N GLU A 151 -38.00 -4.61 30.13
CA GLU A 151 -39.23 -3.93 30.53
C GLU A 151 -40.42 -4.89 30.37
N PRO A 152 -41.51 -4.73 31.15
CA PRO A 152 -42.72 -5.51 30.98
C PRO A 152 -43.25 -5.38 29.56
N ILE A 153 -43.40 -6.50 28.85
CA ILE A 153 -43.94 -6.51 27.49
C ILE A 153 -45.46 -6.29 27.57
N PRO A 154 -46.00 -5.16 27.06
CA PRO A 154 -47.41 -4.83 27.22
C PRO A 154 -48.33 -5.52 26.19
N VAL A 155 -47.73 -6.22 25.21
CA VAL A 155 -48.43 -6.83 24.08
C VAL A 155 -48.44 -8.34 24.22
N GLU A 156 -49.57 -8.96 23.92
CA GLU A 156 -49.65 -10.42 23.83
C GLU A 156 -48.90 -10.93 22.60
N LEU A 157 -47.93 -11.80 22.82
CA LEU A 157 -47.03 -12.28 21.77
C LEU A 157 -47.43 -13.64 21.18
N VAL A 158 -48.32 -14.39 21.83
CA VAL A 158 -48.62 -15.79 21.47
C VAL A 158 -49.10 -15.90 20.02
N ASN A 159 -48.52 -16.82 19.26
CA ASN A 159 -48.76 -17.05 17.82
C ASN A 159 -48.45 -15.87 16.89
N ARG A 160 -47.73 -14.84 17.35
CA ARG A 160 -47.29 -13.72 16.50
C ARG A 160 -45.88 -13.92 15.97
N GLU A 161 -45.60 -13.28 14.84
CA GLU A 161 -44.27 -13.19 14.26
C GLU A 161 -43.52 -12.00 14.85
N VAL A 162 -42.31 -12.26 15.33
CA VAL A 162 -41.46 -11.26 15.95
C VAL A 162 -40.11 -11.21 15.26
N GLU A 163 -39.58 -9.99 15.16
CA GLU A 163 -38.23 -9.70 14.76
C GLU A 163 -37.46 -9.18 15.99
N ILE A 164 -36.29 -9.74 16.24
CA ILE A 164 -35.38 -9.32 17.31
C ILE A 164 -34.16 -8.71 16.63
N ALA A 165 -34.08 -7.38 16.68
CA ALA A 165 -33.01 -6.64 16.04
C ALA A 165 -31.93 -6.23 17.06
N PRO A 166 -30.63 -6.36 16.71
CA PRO A 166 -29.53 -5.93 17.55
C PRO A 166 -29.54 -4.41 17.77
N ARG A 167 -29.09 -3.98 18.95
CA ARG A 167 -28.96 -2.57 19.36
C ARG A 167 -27.62 -2.34 20.05
N PRO A 168 -27.19 -1.06 20.19
CA PRO A 168 -25.97 -0.74 20.92
C PRO A 168 -25.93 -1.39 22.30
N ASN A 169 -24.72 -1.61 22.81
CA ASN A 169 -24.45 -2.21 24.12
C ASN A 169 -24.96 -3.65 24.28
N GLY A 170 -25.07 -4.41 23.19
CA GLY A 170 -25.48 -5.84 23.22
C GLY A 170 -26.94 -6.05 23.64
N SER A 171 -27.76 -5.00 23.57
CA SER A 171 -29.20 -5.10 23.79
C SER A 171 -29.90 -5.49 22.49
N PHE A 172 -31.11 -6.04 22.60
CA PHE A 172 -31.94 -6.36 21.44
C PHE A 172 -33.28 -5.65 21.58
N VAL A 173 -33.87 -5.21 20.48
CA VAL A 173 -35.23 -4.65 20.47
C VAL A 173 -36.19 -5.67 19.90
N LEU A 174 -37.39 -5.75 20.48
CA LEU A 174 -38.47 -6.57 19.96
C LEU A 174 -39.28 -5.76 18.94
N ILE A 175 -39.62 -6.37 17.81
CA ILE A 175 -40.51 -5.80 16.79
C ILE A 175 -41.59 -6.86 16.55
N VAL A 176 -42.86 -6.48 16.68
CA VAL A 176 -44.00 -7.42 16.58
C VAL A 176 -44.79 -7.04 15.34
N GLU A 177 -44.92 -7.96 14.37
CA GLU A 177 -45.67 -7.74 13.12
C GLU A 177 -45.28 -6.43 12.39
N GLY A 178 -43.99 -6.10 12.37
CA GLY A 178 -43.46 -4.87 11.75
C GLY A 178 -43.72 -3.59 12.55
N ARG A 179 -44.38 -3.67 13.72
CA ARG A 179 -44.51 -2.55 14.67
C ARG A 179 -43.37 -2.62 15.67
N ASN A 180 -42.51 -1.59 15.64
CA ASN A 180 -41.39 -1.47 16.57
C ASN A 180 -41.92 -1.32 17.99
N THR A 181 -41.66 -2.29 18.86
CA THR A 181 -41.94 -2.14 20.29
C THR A 181 -40.71 -1.55 20.96
N THR A 182 -40.87 -0.55 21.82
CA THR A 182 -39.75 0.09 22.54
C THR A 182 -39.05 -0.87 23.52
N VAL A 183 -39.59 -2.08 23.70
CA VAL A 183 -39.13 -3.05 24.68
C VAL A 183 -37.81 -3.68 24.26
N ARG A 184 -36.84 -3.61 25.15
CA ARG A 184 -35.57 -4.32 25.01
C ARG A 184 -35.69 -5.74 25.55
N VAL A 185 -35.06 -6.69 24.87
CA VAL A 185 -35.04 -8.10 25.24
C VAL A 185 -33.60 -8.60 25.40
N ARG A 186 -33.42 -9.59 26.27
CA ARG A 186 -32.17 -10.34 26.47
C ARG A 186 -32.43 -11.82 26.29
N ARG A 187 -31.44 -12.53 25.73
CA ARG A 187 -31.53 -13.98 25.59
C ARG A 187 -31.17 -14.64 26.93
N ILE A 188 -32.01 -15.57 27.38
CA ILE A 188 -31.74 -16.41 28.55
C ILE A 188 -31.25 -17.80 28.12
N LYS A 189 -31.83 -18.38 27.06
CA LYS A 189 -31.57 -19.75 26.63
C LYS A 189 -31.57 -19.88 25.11
#